data_AF-A0ABD6AZG2-F1
#
_entry.id   AF-A0ABD6AZG2-F1
#
_cell.length_a   1.000
_cell.length_b   1.000
_cell.length_c   1.000
_cell.angle_alpha   90.00
_cell.angle_beta   90.00
_cell.angle_gamma   90.00
#
_symmetry.space_group_name_H-M   'P 1'
#
loop_
_entity.id
_entity.type
_entity.pdbx_description
1 polymer ?
#
loop_
_entity_poly.entity_id
_entity_poly.type
_entity_poly.pdbx_seq_one_letter_code
_entity_poly.pdbx_strand_id
1 'polypeptide(L)'
;MTASERTDHRETAPRQRRLTPARQRTIVRVLQASLAAMVAVGVLSGNGGVAVNAGVGLLVTFLPNLLSRRFDVTLGVGLVLWITTAMFLHALGTLTIPGLDVSLYSGTWWWDHLTHALSSSLVAGAALATLLALQQYSAAIRLPPRLMFLAILLFVMAFGVVWELLEFYIGVSAQLFGTGEVLTQYGLDDTVLDLFYNSLGGLVVATFGASRLADVSNQLANRMTARGAGR
;
A
#
# COMPACT_ATOMS: atom_id res chain seq x y z
N MET A 1 -17.69 40.42 50.74
CA MET A 1 -16.73 40.39 49.62
C MET A 1 -16.38 38.91 49.40
N THR A 2 -16.97 38.33 48.36
CA THR A 2 -17.07 36.87 48.11
C THR A 2 -15.86 36.36 47.32
N ALA A 3 -15.18 35.35 47.86
CA ALA A 3 -14.12 34.64 47.14
C ALA A 3 -14.76 33.54 46.27
N SER A 4 -14.68 33.72 44.96
CA SER A 4 -15.12 32.75 43.96
C SER A 4 -14.10 31.61 43.89
N GLU A 5 -14.52 30.42 44.31
CA GLU A 5 -13.89 29.14 43.98
C GLU A 5 -13.92 28.95 42.46
N ARG A 6 -12.75 29.01 41.83
CA ARG A 6 -12.55 28.66 40.43
C ARG A 6 -12.24 27.17 40.38
N THR A 7 -13.24 26.38 39.98
CA THR A 7 -13.08 24.95 39.69
C THR A 7 -12.14 24.77 38.50
N ASP A 8 -10.99 24.13 38.75
CA ASP A 8 -10.02 23.71 37.73
C ASP A 8 -10.60 22.49 36.97
N HIS A 9 -11.42 22.76 35.96
CA HIS A 9 -11.84 21.76 35.00
C HIS A 9 -10.65 21.42 34.08
N ARG A 10 -9.78 20.52 34.53
CA ARG A 10 -8.86 19.78 33.65
C ARG A 10 -9.68 18.88 32.74
N GLU A 11 -10.02 19.42 31.58
CA GLU A 11 -10.57 18.68 30.45
C GLU A 11 -9.51 17.64 30.01
N THR A 12 -9.72 16.39 30.42
CA THR A 12 -8.88 15.28 30.02
C THR A 12 -9.19 14.97 28.55
N ALA A 13 -8.42 15.58 27.65
CA ALA A 13 -8.48 15.26 26.23
C ALA A 13 -8.40 13.74 26.04
N PRO A 14 -9.30 13.13 25.23
CA PRO A 14 -9.29 11.68 25.05
C PRO A 14 -7.94 11.24 24.51
N ARG A 15 -7.21 10.43 25.30
CA ARG A 15 -6.00 9.74 24.86
C ARG A 15 -6.37 8.92 23.62
N GLN A 16 -6.08 9.44 22.44
CA GLN A 16 -6.14 8.68 21.20
C GLN A 16 -5.28 7.43 21.39
N ARG A 17 -5.92 6.27 21.59
CA ARG A 17 -5.24 4.99 21.80
C ARG A 17 -4.57 4.57 20.50
N ARG A 18 -3.42 5.15 20.17
CA ARG A 18 -2.53 4.58 19.15
C ARG A 18 -2.15 3.16 19.57
N LEU A 19 -2.27 2.21 18.64
CA LEU A 19 -1.83 0.84 18.85
C LEU A 19 -0.34 0.83 19.22
N THR A 20 0.03 0.03 20.22
CA THR A 20 1.44 -0.11 20.59
C THR A 20 2.21 -0.83 19.49
N PRO A 21 3.52 -0.55 19.31
CA PRO A 21 4.34 -1.22 18.29
C PRO A 21 4.30 -2.76 18.38
N ALA A 22 4.21 -3.31 19.59
CA ALA A 22 4.08 -4.75 19.80
C ALA A 22 2.77 -5.30 19.22
N ARG A 23 1.64 -4.63 19.46
CA ARG A 23 0.34 -5.02 18.89
C ARG A 23 0.33 -4.91 17.37
N GLN A 24 0.92 -3.85 16.81
CA GLN A 24 1.02 -3.69 15.35
C GLN A 24 1.84 -4.84 14.72
N ARG A 25 2.94 -5.26 15.35
CA ARG A 25 3.72 -6.43 14.89
C ARG A 25 2.92 -7.72 14.95
N THR A 26 2.13 -7.93 16.00
CA THR A 26 1.24 -9.10 16.10
C THR A 26 0.23 -9.09 14.96
N ILE A 27 -0.41 -7.95 14.68
CA ILE A 27 -1.37 -7.82 13.58
C ILE A 27 -0.70 -8.14 12.24
N VAL A 28 0.49 -7.57 11.96
CA VAL A 28 1.24 -7.89 10.74
C VAL A 28 1.46 -9.39 10.58
N ARG A 29 1.90 -10.08 11.64
CA ARG A 29 2.14 -11.53 11.60
C ARG A 29 0.87 -12.33 11.33
N VAL A 30 -0.25 -11.93 11.93
CA VAL A 30 -1.56 -12.56 11.69
C VAL A 30 -1.99 -12.38 10.23
N LEU A 31 -1.84 -11.17 9.68
CA LEU A 31 -2.17 -10.90 8.28
C LEU A 31 -1.25 -11.68 7.33
N GLN A 32 0.06 -11.76 7.61
CA GLN A 32 1.00 -12.58 6.83
C GLN A 32 0.67 -14.07 6.89
N ALA A 33 0.31 -14.58 8.07
CA ALA A 33 -0.13 -15.97 8.21
C ALA A 33 -1.43 -16.23 7.44
N SER A 34 -2.35 -15.25 7.42
CA SER A 34 -3.60 -15.33 6.65
C SER A 34 -3.32 -15.35 5.14
N LEU A 35 -2.42 -14.49 4.65
CA LEU A 35 -1.95 -14.52 3.26
C LEU A 35 -1.32 -15.88 2.91
N ALA A 36 -0.47 -16.43 3.77
CA ALA A 36 0.11 -17.76 3.56
C ALA A 36 -0.95 -18.87 3.52
N ALA A 37 -1.97 -18.79 4.38
CA ALA A 37 -3.10 -19.71 4.35
C ALA A 37 -3.89 -19.58 3.03
N MET A 38 -4.08 -18.37 2.53
CA MET A 38 -4.77 -18.14 1.25
C MET A 38 -3.97 -18.67 0.06
N VAL A 39 -2.63 -18.56 0.08
CA VAL A 39 -1.77 -19.24 -0.91
C VAL A 39 -2.03 -20.74 -0.89
N ALA A 40 -2.01 -21.35 0.30
CA ALA A 40 -2.28 -22.78 0.43
C ALA A 40 -3.68 -23.15 -0.08
N VAL A 41 -4.70 -22.36 0.27
CA VAL A 41 -6.08 -22.56 -0.22
C VAL A 41 -6.13 -22.48 -1.74
N GLY A 42 -5.53 -21.46 -2.36
CA GLY A 42 -5.51 -21.32 -3.82
C GLY A 42 -4.79 -22.49 -4.52
N VAL A 43 -3.68 -22.96 -3.96
CA VAL A 43 -2.97 -24.13 -4.50
C VAL A 43 -3.80 -25.41 -4.35
N LEU A 44 -4.41 -25.64 -3.18
CA LEU A 44 -5.19 -26.84 -2.89
C LEU A 44 -6.52 -26.89 -3.67
N SER A 45 -7.11 -25.74 -3.97
CA SER A 45 -8.32 -25.64 -4.79
C SER A 45 -8.05 -25.58 -6.29
N GLY A 46 -6.78 -25.52 -6.71
CA GLY A 46 -6.40 -25.30 -8.11
C GLY A 46 -6.70 -23.89 -8.63
N ASN A 47 -7.05 -22.95 -7.75
CA ASN A 47 -7.28 -21.56 -8.11
C ASN A 47 -5.96 -20.78 -8.17
N GLY A 48 -5.39 -20.74 -9.38
CA GLY A 48 -4.14 -20.02 -9.66
C GLY A 48 -4.21 -18.53 -9.35
N GLY A 49 -5.36 -17.87 -9.59
CA GLY A 49 -5.54 -16.45 -9.30
C GLY A 49 -5.41 -16.13 -7.82
N VAL A 50 -6.10 -16.88 -6.96
CA VAL A 50 -5.97 -16.73 -5.49
C VAL A 50 -4.55 -17.00 -5.03
N ALA A 51 -3.93 -18.07 -5.53
CA ALA A 51 -2.57 -18.45 -5.14
C ALA A 51 -1.54 -17.37 -5.52
N VAL A 52 -1.62 -16.83 -6.74
CA VAL A 52 -0.70 -15.80 -7.24
C VAL A 52 -0.91 -14.48 -6.50
N ASN A 53 -2.15 -14.00 -6.36
CA ASN A 53 -2.43 -12.72 -5.68
C ASN A 53 -2.00 -12.75 -4.21
N ALA A 54 -2.37 -13.81 -3.47
CA ALA A 54 -1.93 -13.98 -2.09
C ALA A 54 -0.41 -14.17 -1.98
N GLY A 55 0.22 -14.86 -2.93
CA GLY A 55 1.65 -15.11 -2.97
C GLY A 55 2.46 -13.84 -3.20
N VAL A 56 2.09 -13.06 -4.22
CA VAL A 56 2.70 -11.76 -4.52
C VAL A 56 2.48 -10.81 -3.34
N GLY A 57 1.26 -10.73 -2.80
CA GLY A 57 0.94 -9.93 -1.63
C GLY A 57 1.83 -10.28 -0.44
N LEU A 58 1.98 -11.57 -0.14
CA LEU A 58 2.85 -12.07 0.93
C LEU A 58 4.31 -11.66 0.72
N LEU A 59 4.85 -11.84 -0.49
CA LEU A 59 6.22 -11.43 -0.84
C LEU A 59 6.44 -9.93 -0.64
N VAL A 60 5.49 -9.10 -1.06
CA VAL A 60 5.54 -7.64 -0.88
C VAL A 60 5.62 -7.27 0.59
N THR A 61 4.92 -7.99 1.48
CA THR A 61 4.98 -7.72 2.93
C THR A 61 6.37 -7.91 3.54
N PHE A 62 7.27 -8.67 2.89
CA PHE A 62 8.64 -8.88 3.33
C PHE A 62 9.64 -7.87 2.77
N LEU A 63 9.24 -7.04 1.79
CA LEU A 63 10.10 -5.99 1.24
C LEU A 63 10.68 -5.08 2.32
N PRO A 64 9.93 -4.64 3.35
CA PRO A 64 10.51 -3.80 4.39
C PRO A 64 11.70 -4.44 5.13
N ASN A 65 11.60 -5.74 5.41
CA ASN A 65 12.67 -6.49 6.06
C ASN A 65 13.87 -6.70 5.11
N LEU A 66 13.61 -6.94 3.83
CA LEU A 66 14.67 -7.06 2.82
C LEU A 66 15.44 -5.73 2.65
N LEU A 67 14.71 -4.62 2.59
CA LEU A 67 15.29 -3.28 2.50
C LEU A 67 16.12 -2.95 3.75
N SER A 68 15.61 -3.30 4.93
CA SER A 68 16.36 -3.20 6.19
C SER A 68 17.66 -3.99 6.14
N ARG A 69 17.65 -5.26 5.71
CA ARG A 69 18.89 -6.06 5.67
C ARG A 69 19.92 -5.56 4.65
N ARG A 70 19.46 -5.10 3.47
CA ARG A 70 20.35 -4.77 2.34
C ARG A 70 20.83 -3.31 2.33
N PHE A 71 19.98 -2.40 2.81
CA PHE A 71 20.21 -0.96 2.80
C PHE A 71 20.20 -0.33 4.20
N ASP A 72 20.04 -1.15 5.26
CA ASP A 72 20.01 -0.76 6.67
C ASP A 72 18.85 0.23 7.00
N VAL A 73 17.90 0.40 6.08
CA VAL A 73 16.77 1.34 6.22
C VAL A 73 15.72 0.74 7.13
N THR A 74 15.43 1.42 8.24
CA THR A 74 14.42 0.96 9.19
C THR A 74 13.07 1.57 8.85
N LEU A 75 12.17 0.75 8.31
CA LEU A 75 10.79 1.16 8.05
C LEU A 75 9.99 1.01 9.35
N GLY A 76 9.29 2.08 9.73
CA GLY A 76 8.46 2.08 10.93
C GLY A 76 7.37 1.00 10.85
N VAL A 77 7.06 0.36 11.99
CA VAL A 77 6.06 -0.72 12.06
C VAL A 77 4.67 -0.30 11.52
N GLY A 78 4.32 0.98 11.61
CA GLY A 78 3.08 1.51 11.02
C GLY A 78 3.06 1.43 9.49
N LEU A 79 4.20 1.66 8.83
CA LEU A 79 4.34 1.53 7.37
C LEU A 79 4.29 0.07 6.95
N VAL A 80 4.94 -0.82 7.71
CA VAL A 80 4.83 -2.28 7.49
C VAL A 80 3.37 -2.73 7.62
N LEU A 81 2.66 -2.27 8.65
CA LEU A 81 1.25 -2.57 8.84
C LEU A 81 0.40 -2.06 7.67
N TRP A 82 0.60 -0.82 7.22
CA TRP A 82 -0.11 -0.26 6.08
C TRP A 82 0.10 -1.08 4.80
N ILE A 83 1.36 -1.43 4.47
CA ILE A 83 1.69 -2.31 3.32
C ILE A 83 0.98 -3.66 3.46
N THR A 84 1.10 -4.27 4.64
CA THR A 84 0.54 -5.62 4.90
C THR A 84 -0.98 -5.62 4.81
N THR A 85 -1.65 -4.59 5.34
CA THR A 85 -3.10 -4.45 5.26
C THR A 85 -3.58 -4.30 3.83
N ALA A 86 -2.90 -3.48 3.01
CA ALA A 86 -3.26 -3.33 1.60
C ALA A 86 -3.16 -4.64 0.82
N MET A 87 -2.01 -5.33 0.95
CA MET A 87 -1.77 -6.61 0.28
C MET A 87 -2.75 -7.68 0.75
N PHE A 88 -3.07 -7.70 2.05
CA PHE A 88 -4.07 -8.61 2.60
C PHE A 88 -5.47 -8.35 2.04
N LEU A 89 -5.94 -7.10 2.04
CA LEU A 89 -7.29 -6.78 1.55
C LEU A 89 -7.43 -7.05 0.04
N HIS A 90 -6.41 -6.75 -0.74
CA HIS A 90 -6.39 -7.07 -2.17
C HIS A 90 -6.48 -8.59 -2.40
N ALA A 91 -5.61 -9.37 -1.76
CA ALA A 91 -5.67 -10.84 -1.85
C ALA A 91 -7.01 -11.39 -1.35
N LEU A 92 -7.56 -10.83 -0.26
CA LEU A 92 -8.85 -11.24 0.31
C LEU A 92 -9.99 -10.99 -0.67
N GLY A 93 -9.88 -9.94 -1.49
CA GLY A 93 -10.76 -9.66 -2.62
C GLY A 93 -10.96 -10.85 -3.54
N THR A 94 -9.87 -11.55 -3.88
CA THR A 94 -9.84 -12.66 -4.84
C THR A 94 -10.36 -13.97 -4.27
N LEU A 95 -10.44 -14.10 -2.94
CA LEU A 95 -10.80 -15.36 -2.31
C LEU A 95 -12.27 -15.70 -2.59
N THR A 96 -12.50 -16.82 -3.28
CA THR A 96 -13.83 -17.33 -3.58
C THR A 96 -14.42 -18.07 -2.39
N ILE A 97 -15.69 -17.80 -2.07
CA ILE A 97 -16.40 -18.56 -1.04
C ILE A 97 -16.68 -19.98 -1.55
N PRO A 98 -16.22 -21.03 -0.85
CA PRO A 98 -16.48 -22.41 -1.27
C PRO A 98 -17.97 -22.67 -1.46
N GLY A 99 -18.35 -23.13 -2.65
CA GLY A 99 -19.72 -23.51 -2.99
C GLY A 99 -20.63 -22.38 -3.49
N LEU A 100 -20.14 -21.14 -3.60
CA LEU A 100 -20.93 -20.01 -4.13
C LEU A 100 -20.33 -19.35 -5.38
N ASP A 101 -19.10 -19.70 -5.78
CA ASP A 101 -18.37 -19.09 -6.91
C ASP A 101 -18.37 -17.54 -6.93
N VAL A 102 -18.49 -16.94 -5.74
CA VAL A 102 -18.50 -15.48 -5.52
C VAL A 102 -17.28 -15.09 -4.69
N SER A 103 -16.58 -14.05 -5.12
CA SER A 103 -15.49 -13.40 -4.41
C SER A 103 -15.95 -12.06 -3.83
N LEU A 104 -15.11 -11.40 -3.03
CA LEU A 104 -15.43 -10.04 -2.57
C LEU A 104 -15.37 -9.03 -3.71
N TYR A 105 -14.48 -9.23 -4.68
CA TYR A 105 -14.44 -8.41 -5.90
C TYR A 105 -15.74 -8.50 -6.69
N SER A 106 -16.28 -9.71 -6.89
CA SER A 106 -17.52 -9.87 -7.67
C SER A 106 -18.79 -9.58 -6.85
N GLY A 107 -18.75 -9.76 -5.53
CA GLY A 107 -19.93 -9.71 -4.66
C GLY A 107 -20.12 -8.41 -3.87
N THR A 108 -19.10 -7.57 -3.75
CA THR A 108 -19.12 -6.37 -2.90
C THR A 108 -18.69 -5.12 -3.68
N TRP A 109 -19.67 -4.32 -4.12
CA TRP A 109 -19.49 -3.18 -5.04
C TRP A 109 -18.43 -2.14 -4.64
N TRP A 110 -18.16 -1.95 -3.34
CA TRP A 110 -17.17 -0.98 -2.86
C TRP A 110 -15.78 -1.59 -2.59
N TRP A 111 -15.68 -2.91 -2.62
CA TRP A 111 -14.45 -3.61 -2.24
C TRP A 111 -13.30 -3.22 -3.16
N ASP A 112 -13.58 -3.24 -4.46
CA ASP A 112 -12.58 -2.98 -5.48
C ASP A 112 -12.01 -1.57 -5.37
N HIS A 113 -12.90 -0.59 -5.39
CA HIS A 113 -12.65 0.81 -5.09
C HIS A 113 -11.79 1.05 -3.83
N LEU A 114 -12.09 0.34 -2.73
CA LEU A 114 -11.29 0.44 -1.50
C LEU A 114 -9.86 -0.07 -1.73
N THR A 115 -9.72 -1.22 -2.39
CA THR A 115 -8.40 -1.81 -2.67
C THR A 115 -7.60 -0.99 -3.67
N HIS A 116 -8.23 -0.33 -4.64
CA HIS A 116 -7.59 0.63 -5.55
C HIS A 116 -7.08 1.85 -4.80
N ALA A 117 -7.91 2.50 -4.00
CA ALA A 117 -7.47 3.65 -3.20
C ALA A 117 -6.34 3.28 -2.23
N LEU A 118 -6.40 2.10 -1.60
CA LEU A 118 -5.38 1.68 -0.66
C LEU A 118 -4.08 1.27 -1.36
N SER A 119 -4.15 0.55 -2.48
CA SER A 119 -2.98 0.13 -3.25
C SER A 119 -2.30 1.32 -3.93
N SER A 120 -3.07 2.24 -4.52
CA SER A 120 -2.53 3.46 -5.11
C SER A 120 -1.85 4.36 -4.08
N SER A 121 -2.33 4.36 -2.84
CA SER A 121 -1.66 5.07 -1.75
C SER A 121 -0.27 4.47 -1.46
N LEU A 122 -0.09 3.14 -1.59
CA LEU A 122 1.25 2.54 -1.48
C LEU A 122 2.16 2.96 -2.64
N VAL A 123 1.64 2.95 -3.87
CA VAL A 123 2.35 3.43 -5.07
C VAL A 123 2.79 4.88 -4.89
N ALA A 124 1.90 5.74 -4.39
CA ALA A 124 2.18 7.13 -4.06
C ALA A 124 3.27 7.26 -2.98
N GLY A 125 3.23 6.40 -1.96
CA GLY A 125 4.23 6.35 -0.90
C GLY A 125 5.61 5.96 -1.44
N ALA A 126 5.67 4.99 -2.34
CA ALA A 126 6.90 4.59 -3.03
C ALA A 126 7.45 5.72 -3.92
N ALA A 127 6.58 6.40 -4.67
CA ALA A 127 6.95 7.55 -5.49
C ALA A 127 7.54 8.68 -4.63
N LEU A 128 6.85 9.04 -3.53
CA LEU A 128 7.32 10.05 -2.59
C LEU A 128 8.67 9.67 -1.98
N ALA A 129 8.82 8.44 -1.49
CA ALA A 129 10.09 7.97 -0.92
C ALA A 129 11.24 8.04 -1.93
N THR A 130 10.97 7.69 -3.19
CA THR A 130 11.95 7.75 -4.29
C THR A 130 12.35 9.19 -4.60
N LEU A 131 11.37 10.09 -4.75
CA LEU A 131 11.64 11.51 -5.03
C LEU A 131 12.43 12.17 -3.91
N LEU A 132 12.09 11.89 -2.65
CA LEU A 132 12.84 12.41 -1.52
C LEU A 132 14.28 11.86 -1.50
N ALA A 133 14.49 10.59 -1.83
CA ALA A 133 15.82 9.99 -1.90
C ALA A 133 16.67 10.64 -3.01
N LEU A 134 16.08 10.89 -4.18
CA LEU A 134 16.73 11.59 -5.30
C LEU A 134 17.15 13.02 -4.94
N GLN A 135 16.27 13.77 -4.27
CA GLN A 135 16.58 15.14 -3.83
C GLN A 135 17.71 15.21 -2.81
N GLN A 136 17.86 14.16 -2.00
CA GLN A 136 18.95 14.09 -1.02
C GLN A 136 20.26 13.62 -1.64
N TYR A 137 20.22 12.74 -2.65
CA TYR A 137 21.41 12.24 -3.32
C TYR A 137 22.00 13.25 -4.32
N SER A 138 21.15 14.04 -4.98
CA SER A 138 21.58 15.02 -5.97
C SER A 138 21.13 16.42 -5.59
N ALA A 139 22.08 17.30 -5.30
CA ALA A 139 21.80 18.71 -5.04
C ALA A 139 21.16 19.44 -6.23
N ALA A 140 21.29 18.89 -7.46
CA ALA A 140 20.65 19.42 -8.66
C ALA A 140 19.14 19.12 -8.73
N ILE A 141 18.67 18.11 -7.99
CA ILE A 141 17.26 17.72 -7.94
C ILE A 141 16.66 18.36 -6.70
N ARG A 142 15.92 19.45 -6.88
CA ARG A 142 15.13 20.08 -5.81
C ARG A 142 13.74 20.39 -6.35
N LEU A 143 12.75 19.69 -5.81
CA LEU A 143 11.36 19.83 -6.21
C LEU A 143 10.63 20.71 -5.18
N PRO A 144 10.07 21.85 -5.58
CA PRO A 144 9.23 22.62 -4.68
C PRO A 144 8.00 21.79 -4.27
N PRO A 145 7.39 22.03 -3.09
CA PRO A 145 6.29 21.21 -2.57
C PRO A 145 5.14 21.01 -3.56
N ARG A 146 4.78 22.04 -4.33
CA ARG A 146 3.74 21.98 -5.36
C ARG A 146 4.09 21.01 -6.49
N LEU A 147 5.34 20.99 -6.93
CA LEU A 147 5.79 20.08 -7.98
C LEU A 147 5.91 18.66 -7.47
N MET A 148 6.34 18.46 -6.22
CA MET A 148 6.34 17.13 -5.59
C MET A 148 4.91 16.56 -5.48
N PHE A 149 3.96 17.39 -5.03
CA PHE A 149 2.54 17.03 -4.99
C PHE A 149 2.03 16.59 -6.37
N LEU A 150 2.24 17.42 -7.40
CA LEU A 150 1.82 17.12 -8.76
C LEU A 150 2.50 15.86 -9.32
N ALA A 151 3.81 15.71 -9.10
CA ALA A 151 4.58 14.57 -9.58
C ALA A 151 4.07 13.25 -8.99
N ILE A 152 3.70 13.23 -7.71
CA ILE A 152 3.10 12.04 -7.07
C ILE A 152 1.76 11.70 -7.71
N LEU A 153 0.87 12.69 -7.91
CA LEU A 153 -0.42 12.45 -8.55
C LEU A 153 -0.27 11.93 -9.98
N LEU A 154 0.59 12.55 -10.78
CA LEU A 154 0.85 12.11 -12.16
C LEU A 154 1.45 10.70 -12.20
N PHE A 155 2.38 10.39 -11.29
CA PHE A 155 2.97 9.07 -11.20
C PHE A 155 1.92 8.00 -10.85
N VAL A 156 1.05 8.28 -9.87
CA VAL A 156 -0.02 7.36 -9.47
C VAL A 156 -1.00 7.14 -10.62
N MET A 157 -1.41 8.19 -11.33
CA MET A 157 -2.31 8.05 -12.48
C MET A 157 -1.66 7.26 -13.62
N ALA A 158 -0.40 7.54 -13.93
CA ALA A 158 0.35 6.80 -14.95
C ALA A 158 0.51 5.32 -14.57
N PHE A 159 0.83 5.04 -13.31
CA PHE A 159 0.91 3.67 -12.80
C PHE A 159 -0.47 2.99 -12.85
N GLY A 160 -1.54 3.69 -12.49
CA GLY A 160 -2.92 3.20 -12.58
C GLY A 160 -3.24 2.76 -14.00
N VAL A 161 -2.98 3.60 -15.01
CA VAL A 161 -3.18 3.21 -16.42
C VAL A 161 -2.37 1.96 -16.79
N VAL A 162 -1.11 1.87 -16.36
CA VAL A 162 -0.29 0.67 -16.61
C VAL A 162 -0.89 -0.56 -15.93
N TRP A 163 -1.44 -0.41 -14.73
CA TRP A 163 -2.07 -1.49 -13.97
C TRP A 163 -3.31 -2.03 -14.69
N GLU A 164 -4.22 -1.16 -15.13
CA GLU A 164 -5.41 -1.53 -15.91
C GLU A 164 -5.05 -2.29 -17.19
N LEU A 165 -3.98 -1.85 -17.87
CA LEU A 165 -3.48 -2.55 -19.06
C LEU A 165 -2.93 -3.94 -18.70
N LEU A 166 -2.25 -4.10 -17.58
CA LEU A 166 -1.78 -5.41 -17.12
C LEU A 166 -2.95 -6.35 -16.84
N GLU A 167 -3.99 -5.88 -16.16
CA GLU A 167 -5.20 -6.66 -15.88
C GLU A 167 -5.89 -7.10 -17.17
N PHE A 168 -6.08 -6.16 -18.11
CA PHE A 168 -6.62 -6.45 -19.43
C PHE A 168 -5.81 -7.53 -20.16
N TYR A 169 -4.49 -7.37 -20.28
CA TYR A 169 -3.65 -8.34 -21.01
C TYR A 169 -3.55 -9.70 -20.30
N ILE A 170 -3.53 -9.73 -18.96
CA ILE A 170 -3.55 -10.98 -18.19
C ILE A 170 -4.88 -11.69 -18.37
N GLY A 171 -6.00 -10.97 -18.32
CA GLY A 171 -7.34 -11.53 -18.58
C GLY A 171 -7.48 -12.10 -19.99
N VAL A 172 -7.05 -11.34 -21.01
CA VAL A 172 -7.03 -11.82 -22.41
C VAL A 172 -6.15 -13.07 -22.55
N SER A 173 -4.96 -13.06 -21.96
CA SER A 173 -4.05 -14.22 -22.00
C SER A 173 -4.69 -15.44 -21.32
N ALA A 174 -5.35 -15.25 -20.18
CA ALA A 174 -6.02 -16.33 -19.46
C ALA A 174 -7.12 -16.99 -20.31
N GLN A 175 -7.93 -16.19 -21.01
CA GLN A 175 -8.94 -16.68 -21.94
C GLN A 175 -8.33 -17.43 -23.14
N LEU A 176 -7.22 -16.94 -23.69
CA LEU A 176 -6.54 -17.57 -24.83
C LEU A 176 -5.89 -18.92 -24.47
N PHE A 177 -5.28 -19.03 -23.30
CA PHE A 177 -4.59 -20.25 -22.86
C PHE A 177 -5.50 -21.19 -22.05
N GLY A 178 -6.76 -20.82 -21.81
CA GLY A 178 -7.69 -21.60 -20.99
C GLY A 178 -7.24 -21.75 -19.54
N THR A 179 -6.40 -20.84 -19.06
CA THR A 179 -5.99 -20.80 -17.64
C THR A 179 -7.02 -20.02 -16.86
N GLY A 180 -7.35 -20.44 -15.62
CA GLY A 180 -8.25 -19.67 -14.77
C GLY A 180 -7.80 -18.21 -14.59
N GLU A 181 -8.75 -17.30 -14.40
CA GLU A 181 -8.46 -15.86 -14.28
C GLU A 181 -7.53 -15.58 -13.08
N VAL A 182 -6.47 -14.82 -13.35
CA VAL A 182 -5.50 -14.38 -12.33
C VAL A 182 -5.77 -12.96 -11.88
N LEU A 183 -6.08 -12.09 -12.82
CA LEU A 183 -6.59 -10.74 -12.62
C LEU A 183 -7.79 -10.58 -13.56
N THR A 184 -8.84 -9.93 -13.08
CA THR A 184 -10.10 -9.79 -13.79
C THR A 184 -10.32 -8.31 -14.08
N GLN A 185 -10.55 -7.97 -15.34
CA GLN A 185 -10.93 -6.63 -15.77
C GLN A 185 -12.47 -6.63 -15.94
N TYR A 186 -13.19 -5.80 -15.18
CA TYR A 186 -14.67 -5.86 -15.18
C TYR A 186 -15.35 -4.93 -16.20
N GLY A 187 -14.60 -4.07 -16.89
CA GLY A 187 -15.08 -3.27 -18.01
C GLY A 187 -14.61 -1.81 -17.97
N LEU A 188 -15.05 -1.00 -18.93
CA LEU A 188 -14.60 0.40 -19.03
C LEU A 188 -15.05 1.26 -17.84
N ASP A 189 -16.29 1.07 -17.38
CA ASP A 189 -16.86 1.84 -16.27
C ASP A 189 -16.08 1.58 -14.98
N ASP A 190 -15.67 0.32 -14.77
CA ASP A 190 -14.84 -0.13 -13.67
C ASP A 190 -13.46 0.54 -13.70
N THR A 191 -12.74 0.41 -14.82
CA THR A 191 -11.45 1.06 -15.04
C THR A 191 -11.48 2.58 -14.79
N VAL A 192 -12.56 3.27 -15.17
CA VAL A 192 -12.71 4.71 -14.89
C VAL A 192 -12.84 4.97 -13.38
N LEU A 193 -13.61 4.14 -12.68
CA LEU A 193 -13.74 4.23 -11.22
C LEU A 193 -12.42 3.86 -10.54
N ASP A 194 -11.70 2.87 -11.01
CA ASP A 194 -10.38 2.49 -10.48
C ASP A 194 -9.39 3.62 -10.58
N LEU A 195 -9.30 4.29 -11.74
CA LEU A 195 -8.49 5.50 -11.89
C LEU A 195 -8.95 6.63 -10.96
N PHE A 196 -10.25 6.79 -10.73
CA PHE A 196 -10.77 7.75 -9.76
C PHE A 196 -10.35 7.42 -8.32
N TYR A 197 -10.53 6.19 -7.86
CA TYR A 197 -10.12 5.79 -6.51
C TYR A 197 -8.60 5.75 -6.35
N ASN A 198 -7.87 5.42 -7.42
CA ASN A 198 -6.42 5.57 -7.50
C ASN A 198 -6.01 7.02 -7.21
N SER A 199 -6.69 7.99 -7.81
CA SER A 199 -6.44 9.42 -7.57
C SER A 199 -6.68 9.83 -6.11
N LEU A 200 -7.70 9.27 -5.44
CA LEU A 200 -7.99 9.54 -4.03
C LEU A 200 -6.87 9.04 -3.11
N GLY A 201 -6.40 7.80 -3.33
CA GLY A 201 -5.26 7.25 -2.58
C GLY A 201 -3.97 8.03 -2.81
N GLY A 202 -3.73 8.44 -4.05
CA GLY A 202 -2.63 9.33 -4.42
C GLY A 202 -2.71 10.69 -3.71
N LEU A 203 -3.90 11.30 -3.67
CA LEU A 203 -4.15 12.60 -3.04
C LEU A 203 -3.88 12.58 -1.53
N VAL A 204 -4.32 11.51 -0.84
CA VAL A 204 -4.06 11.33 0.59
C VAL A 204 -2.56 11.35 0.86
N VAL A 205 -1.76 10.64 0.07
CA VAL A 205 -0.30 10.58 0.29
C VAL A 205 0.41 11.82 -0.20
N ALA A 206 0.00 12.42 -1.32
CA ALA A 206 0.58 13.66 -1.80
C ALA A 206 0.37 14.81 -0.79
N THR A 207 -0.75 14.81 -0.08
CA THR A 207 -1.09 15.82 0.93
C THR A 207 -0.45 15.53 2.29
N PHE A 208 -0.50 14.28 2.77
CA PHE A 208 -0.15 13.93 4.15
C PHE A 208 1.07 13.02 4.30
N GLY A 209 1.64 12.55 3.19
CA GLY A 209 2.73 11.58 3.18
C GLY A 209 4.08 12.20 3.50
N ALA A 210 4.33 13.45 3.08
CA ALA A 210 5.62 14.11 3.26
C ALA A 210 6.04 14.17 4.74
N SER A 211 5.12 14.45 5.66
CA SER A 211 5.41 14.51 7.09
C SER A 211 5.65 13.14 7.74
N ARG A 212 5.20 12.04 7.12
CA ARG A 212 5.34 10.66 7.66
C ARG A 212 6.46 9.84 7.02
N LEU A 213 6.85 10.19 5.78
CA LEU A 213 7.84 9.45 4.99
C LEU A 213 9.20 10.17 4.90
N ALA A 214 9.30 11.43 5.36
CA ALA A 214 10.56 12.18 5.41
C ALA A 214 11.67 11.43 6.14
N ASP A 215 11.36 10.80 7.28
CA ASP A 215 12.35 10.08 8.09
C ASP A 215 12.95 8.87 7.36
N VAL A 216 12.14 8.15 6.58
CA VAL A 216 12.58 6.99 5.80
C VAL A 216 13.48 7.42 4.66
N SER A 217 13.13 8.51 3.97
CA SER A 217 13.96 9.04 2.90
C SER A 217 15.30 9.54 3.41
N ASN A 218 15.29 10.30 4.53
CA ASN A 218 16.51 10.80 5.19
C ASN A 218 17.51 9.68 5.50
N GLN A 219 17.01 8.53 5.96
CA GLN A 219 17.85 7.36 6.21
C GLN A 219 18.43 6.76 4.92
N LEU A 220 17.62 6.63 3.86
CA LEU A 220 18.05 6.01 2.60
C LEU A 220 19.15 6.82 1.92
N ALA A 221 19.03 8.15 1.86
CA ALA A 221 20.02 8.94 1.14
C ALA A 221 21.33 9.12 1.91
N ASN A 222 21.28 9.33 3.23
CA ASN A 222 22.49 9.40 4.06
C ASN A 222 23.40 8.18 3.86
N ARG A 223 22.81 7.01 3.63
CA ARG A 223 23.56 5.77 3.38
C ARG A 223 24.11 5.62 1.96
N MET A 224 23.38 6.09 0.95
CA MET A 224 23.91 6.10 -0.42
C MET A 224 25.12 7.04 -0.51
N THR A 225 25.08 8.18 0.19
CA THR A 225 26.22 9.11 0.30
C THR A 225 27.40 8.47 1.05
N ALA A 226 27.14 7.79 2.17
CA ALA A 226 28.18 7.08 2.91
C ALA A 226 28.86 5.95 2.11
N ARG A 227 28.12 5.23 1.25
CA ARG A 227 28.68 4.21 0.35
C ARG A 227 29.42 4.81 -0.86
N GLY A 228 29.03 6.00 -1.31
CA GLY A 228 29.72 6.73 -2.38
C GLY A 228 31.04 7.35 -1.93
N ALA A 229 31.14 7.78 -0.68
CA ALA A 229 32.36 8.37 -0.09
C ALA A 229 33.41 7.34 0.35
N GLY A 230 33.08 6.04 0.33
CA GLY A 230 33.99 4.93 0.64
C GLY A 230 34.63 4.28 -0.59
N ARG A 231 34.51 4.90 -1.77
CA ARG A 231 35.22 4.57 -3.00
C ARG A 231 36.14 5.74 -3.36
#